data_AF-A0A822HDU9-F1
#
_entry.id   AF-A0A822HDU9-F1
#
_cell.length_a   1.000
_cell.length_b   1.000
_cell.length_c   1.000
_cell.angle_alpha   90.00
_cell.angle_beta   90.00
_cell.angle_gamma   90.00
#
_symmetry.space_group_name_H-M   'P 1'
#
loop_
_entity.id
_entity.type
_entity.pdbx_description
1 polymer ?
#
loop_
_entity_poly.entity_id
_entity_poly.type
_entity_poly.pdbx_seq_one_letter_code
_entity_poly.pdbx_strand_id
1 'polypeptide(L)' 'MKDYPKALENFEKCLSIRKKALPENHPIRATTYSDIGDVHRLMGDYEKALSFHRKALN' A
#
# COMPACT_ATOMS: atom_id res chain seq x y z
N MET A 1 14.84 -9.63 -11.80
CA MET A 1 14.16 -8.35 -12.12
C MET A 1 13.17 -8.05 -11.02
N LYS A 2 13.08 -6.81 -10.54
CA LYS A 2 12.03 -6.43 -9.59
C LYS A 2 10.73 -6.23 -10.38
N ASP A 3 9.70 -7.00 -10.05
CA ASP A 3 8.38 -6.92 -10.70
C ASP A 3 7.43 -6.08 -9.82
N TYR A 4 7.64 -4.76 -9.86
CA TYR A 4 6.85 -3.82 -9.09
C TYR A 4 5.36 -3.79 -9.49
N PRO A 5 4.98 -3.89 -10.77
CA PRO A 5 3.57 -3.99 -11.16
C PRO A 5 2.86 -5.19 -10.51
N LYS A 6 3.48 -6.36 -10.52
CA LYS A 6 2.93 -7.55 -9.86
C LYS A 6 2.88 -7.42 -8.33
N ALA A 7 3.86 -6.73 -7.73
CA ALA A 7 3.81 -6.43 -6.30
C ALA A 7 2.62 -5.52 -5.95
N LEU A 8 2.41 -4.44 -6.72
CA LEU A 8 1.26 -3.55 -6.55
C LEU A 8 -0.06 -4.30 -6.68
N GLU A 9 -0.22 -5.13 -7.71
CA GLU A 9 -1.44 -5.93 -7.91
C GLU A 9 -1.76 -6.81 -6.69
N ASN A 10 -0.75 -7.47 -6.12
CA ASN A 10 -0.93 -8.31 -4.94
C ASN A 10 -1.28 -7.49 -3.69
N PHE A 11 -0.63 -6.35 -3.48
CA PHE A 11 -0.94 -5.48 -2.35
C PHE A 11 -2.32 -4.83 -2.47
N GLU A 12 -2.77 -4.47 -3.67
CA GLU A 12 -4.12 -3.95 -3.91
C GLU A 12 -5.20 -5.01 -3.62
N LYS A 13 -4.99 -6.26 -4.05
CA LYS A 13 -5.85 -7.40 -3.69
C LYS A 13 -5.90 -7.59 -2.17
N CYS A 14 -4.74 -7.56 -1.50
CA CYS A 14 -4.65 -7.67 -0.05
C CYS A 14 -5.40 -6.54 0.66
N LEU A 15 -5.23 -5.30 0.19
CA LEU A 15 -5.92 -4.12 0.71
C LEU A 15 -7.43 -4.24 0.56
N SER A 16 -7.92 -4.75 -0.57
CA SER A 16 -9.35 -4.96 -0.82
C SER A 16 -9.97 -5.96 0.18
N ILE A 17 -9.28 -7.08 0.44
CA ILE A 17 -9.71 -8.06 1.45
C ILE A 17 -9.69 -7.43 2.85
N ARG A 18 -8.60 -6.76 3.22
CA ARG A 18 -8.44 -6.10 4.52
C ARG A 18 -9.49 -5.01 4.77
N LYS A 19 -9.88 -4.25 3.74
CA LYS A 19 -10.96 -3.25 3.84
C LYS A 19 -12.33 -3.86 4.14
N LYS A 20 -12.59 -5.08 3.66
CA LYS A 20 -13.85 -5.81 3.94
C LYS A 20 -13.85 -6.47 5.31
N ALA A 21 -12.69 -6.92 5.76
CA ALA A 21 -12.55 -7.69 7.00
C ALA A 21 -12.24 -6.84 8.23
N LEU A 22 -11.64 -5.66 8.07
CA LEU A 22 -11.06 -4.87 9.16
C LEU A 22 -11.56 -3.43 9.17
N PRO A 23 -11.81 -2.86 10.36
CA PRO A 23 -12.16 -1.44 10.51
C PRO A 23 -11.04 -0.54 10.01
N GLU A 24 -11.36 0.73 9.75
CA GLU A 24 -10.46 1.67 9.07
C GLU A 24 -9.13 1.89 9.77
N ASN A 25 -9.17 2.05 11.08
CA ASN A 25 -8.04 2.29 11.96
C ASN A 25 -7.23 1.01 12.30
N HIS A 26 -7.52 -0.12 11.65
CA HIS A 26 -6.81 -1.35 11.96
C HIS A 26 -5.34 -1.28 11.47
N PRO A 27 -4.32 -1.56 12.33
CA PRO A 27 -2.90 -1.40 11.98
C PRO A 27 -2.48 -2.14 10.71
N ILE A 28 -3.05 -3.32 10.47
CA ILE A 28 -2.80 -4.12 9.25
C ILE A 28 -3.16 -3.39 7.95
N ARG A 29 -4.15 -2.49 7.95
CA ARG A 29 -4.47 -1.65 6.77
C ARG A 29 -3.40 -0.58 6.57
N ALA A 30 -2.93 0.05 7.64
CA ALA A 30 -1.81 0.99 7.60
C ALA A 30 -0.54 0.32 7.05
N THR A 31 -0.23 -0.91 7.48
CA THR A 31 0.90 -1.67 6.94
C THR A 31 0.78 -1.86 5.42
N THR A 32 -0.39 -2.25 4.90
CA THR A 32 -0.58 -2.41 3.44
C THR A 32 -0.38 -1.09 2.69
N TYR A 33 -0.87 0.02 3.24
CA TYR A 33 -0.66 1.32 2.61
C TYR A 33 0.82 1.70 2.58
N SER A 34 1.56 1.45 3.67
CA SER A 34 3.02 1.66 3.70
C SER A 34 3.74 0.79 2.68
N ASP A 35 3.38 -0.49 2.56
CA ASP A 35 4.00 -1.43 1.60
C ASP A 35 3.80 -0.94 0.15
N ILE A 36 2.59 -0.48 -0.19
CA ILE A 36 2.29 0.11 -1.51
C ILE A 36 3.11 1.40 -1.73
N GLY A 37 3.22 2.23 -0.69
CA GLY A 37 4.04 3.44 -0.73
C GLY A 37 5.51 3.15 -1.01
N ASP A 38 6.07 2.12 -0.37
CA ASP A 38 7.44 1.68 -0.60
C ASP A 38 7.66 1.15 -2.02
N VAL A 39 6.70 0.40 -2.58
CA VAL A 39 6.80 -0.05 -3.97
C VAL A 39 6.84 1.14 -4.93
N HIS A 40 5.98 2.16 -4.74
CA HIS A 40 6.03 3.38 -5.53
C HIS A 40 7.35 4.15 -5.37
N ARG A 41 7.88 4.24 -4.14
CA ARG A 41 9.18 4.85 -3.87
C ARG A 41 10.30 4.13 -4.61
N LEU A 42 10.26 2.79 -4.64
CA LEU A 42 11.22 1.95 -5.36
C LEU A 42 11.09 2.04 -6.89
N MET A 43 9.93 2.47 -7.39
CA MET A 43 9.70 2.81 -8.80
C MET A 43 10.09 4.25 -9.16
N GLY A 44 10.44 5.08 -8.17
CA GLY A 44 10.71 6.52 -8.35
C GLY A 44 9.44 7.40 -8.40
N ASP A 45 8.26 6.84 -8.15
CA ASP A 45 6.98 7.56 -8.10
C ASP A 45 6.75 8.12 -6.68
N TYR A 46 7.52 9.15 -6.34
CA TYR A 46 7.53 9.72 -4.99
C TYR A 46 6.20 10.37 -4.60
N GLU A 47 5.45 10.93 -5.56
CA GLU A 47 4.14 11.52 -5.30
C GLU A 47 3.13 10.47 -4.83
N LYS A 48 3.07 9.32 -5.53
CA LYS A 48 2.21 8.22 -5.08
C LYS A 48 2.71 7.61 -3.79
N ALA A 49 4.03 7.44 -3.62
CA ALA A 49 4.61 6.94 -2.38
C ALA A 49 4.15 7.78 -1.18
N LEU A 50 4.27 9.12 -1.27
CA LEU A 50 3.86 10.03 -0.21
C LEU A 50 2.35 9.96 0.05
N SER A 51 1.52 9.87 -1.00
CA SER A 51 0.07 9.71 -0.86
C SER A 51 -0.30 8.45 -0.08
N PHE A 52 0.36 7.32 -0.38
CA PHE A 52 0.12 6.06 0.31
C PHE A 52 0.66 6.05 1.75
N HIS A 53 1.83 6.63 2.00
CA HIS A 53 2.33 6.79 3.37
C HIS A 53 1.42 7.69 4.22
N ARG A 54 0.80 8.74 3.65
CA ARG A 54 -0.21 9.54 4.36
C ARG A 54 -1.46 8.73 4.70
N LYS A 55 -1.91 7.85 3.80
CA LYS A 55 -3.02 6.92 4.08
C LYS A 55 -2.69 5.89 5.15
N ALA A 56 -1.41 5.58 5.37
CA ALA A 56 -0.98 4.70 6.44
C ALA A 56 -0.96 5.39 7.83
N LEU A 57 -0.92 6.73 7.86
CA LEU A 57 -0.87 7.52 9.09
C LEU A 57 -2.25 8.00 9.57
N ASN A 58 -3.26 7.93 8.70
CA ASN A 58 -4.65 8.29 8.99
C ASN A 58 -5.45 7.04 9.34
#